data_AF-A0A7Y4YXG2-F1
#
_entry.id   AF-A0A7Y4YXG2-F1
#
_cell.length_a   1.000
_cell.length_b   1.000
_cell.length_c   1.000
_cell.angle_alpha   90.00
_cell.angle_beta   90.00
_cell.angle_gamma   90.00
#
_symmetry.space_group_name_H-M   'P 1'
#
loop_
_entity.id
_entity.type
_entity.pdbx_description
1 polymer ?
#
loop_
_entity_poly.entity_id
_entity_poly.type
_entity_poly.pdbx_seq_one_letter_code
_entity_poly.pdbx_strand_id
1 'polypeptide(L)'
;MTRNPSATNWGIHILRGVLGAVSGLAVIVPFLRFAGPFLAQSGTGAIALSGVGVIYLLMGLMVGLGTLMPGPGSKLLNVAGPDDLTDQRRVLLGSAAASLFVGAALLALSLAGPAGLVPDGLALGALALAFLLCVVIGVLQWREYDELMRQMSTDCGSIAFMMALPGLGAWAALAHLGRVPPFAPLWVLAAMALALLIASFIAAGRRGLLIQDPD
;
A
#
# COMPACT_ATOMS: atom_id res chain seq x y z
N MET A 1 -34.55 28.71 -4.21
CA MET A 1 -34.45 27.61 -3.21
C MET A 1 -33.01 27.49 -2.79
N THR A 2 -32.66 27.97 -1.60
CA THR A 2 -31.31 27.88 -1.01
C THR A 2 -31.17 26.50 -0.35
N ARG A 3 -30.36 25.60 -0.93
CA ARG A 3 -30.02 24.32 -0.30
C ARG A 3 -29.28 24.61 1.00
N ASN A 4 -29.85 24.19 2.12
CA ASN A 4 -29.19 24.21 3.42
C ASN A 4 -28.04 23.18 3.38
N PRO A 5 -26.79 23.53 3.70
CA PRO A 5 -25.72 22.53 3.75
C PRO A 5 -26.07 21.51 4.84
N SER A 6 -26.14 20.24 4.48
CA SER A 6 -26.35 19.15 5.44
C SER A 6 -25.23 19.20 6.48
N ALA A 7 -25.58 19.06 7.76
CA ALA A 7 -24.59 18.99 8.83
C ALA A 7 -23.68 17.79 8.57
N THR A 8 -22.42 18.04 8.22
CA THR A 8 -21.41 16.99 8.02
C THR A 8 -21.31 16.15 9.29
N ASN A 9 -21.68 14.87 9.22
CA ASN A 9 -21.67 13.97 10.37
C ASN A 9 -20.24 13.49 10.68
N TRP A 10 -19.40 14.39 11.18
CA TRP A 10 -18.01 14.11 11.58
C TRP A 10 -17.88 12.88 12.50
N GLY A 11 -18.89 12.60 13.32
CA GLY A 11 -18.92 11.42 14.19
C GLY A 11 -18.75 10.09 13.45
N ILE A 12 -19.31 9.95 12.23
CA ILE A 12 -19.19 8.68 11.48
C ILE A 12 -17.80 8.48 10.90
N HIS A 13 -17.14 9.56 10.46
CA HIS A 13 -15.77 9.51 9.95
C HIS A 13 -14.77 9.21 11.07
N ILE A 14 -14.96 9.84 12.24
CA ILE A 14 -14.16 9.54 13.43
C ILE A 14 -14.34 8.09 13.85
N LEU A 15 -15.58 7.59 13.91
CA LEU A 15 -15.85 6.19 14.26
C LEU A 15 -15.17 5.21 13.29
N ARG A 16 -15.25 5.45 11.98
CA ARG A 16 -14.56 4.64 10.97
C ARG A 16 -13.04 4.70 11.14
N GLY A 17 -12.49 5.88 11.42
CA GLY A 17 -11.07 6.05 11.72
C GLY A 17 -10.62 5.29 12.98
N VAL A 18 -11.42 5.33 14.05
CA VAL A 18 -11.16 4.57 15.28
C VAL A 18 -11.23 3.07 15.03
N LEU A 19 -12.24 2.58 14.29
CA LEU A 19 -12.34 1.16 13.93
C LEU A 19 -11.14 0.70 13.07
N GLY A 20 -10.70 1.55 12.13
CA GLY A 20 -9.47 1.33 11.37
C GLY A 20 -8.23 1.26 12.27
N ALA A 21 -8.09 2.18 13.23
CA ALA A 21 -6.98 2.17 14.17
C ALA A 21 -6.98 0.94 15.08
N VAL A 22 -8.16 0.53 15.59
CA VAL A 22 -8.31 -0.67 16.44
C VAL A 22 -7.99 -1.95 15.66
N SER A 23 -8.49 -2.08 14.44
CA SER A 23 -8.18 -3.24 13.59
C SER A 23 -6.70 -3.29 13.21
N GLY A 24 -6.10 -2.15 12.88
CA GLY A 24 -4.64 -2.03 12.67
C GLY A 24 -3.85 -2.47 13.91
N LEU A 25 -4.24 -2.00 15.10
CA LEU A 25 -3.63 -2.39 16.37
C LEU A 25 -3.75 -3.90 16.64
N ALA A 26 -4.93 -4.47 16.37
CA ALA A 26 -5.19 -5.89 16.55
C ALA A 26 -4.28 -6.79 15.69
N VAL A 27 -3.83 -6.29 14.54
CA VAL A 27 -2.88 -7.01 13.66
C VAL A 27 -1.43 -6.72 14.06
N ILE A 28 -1.08 -5.45 14.29
CA ILE A 28 0.33 -5.06 14.48
C ILE A 28 0.90 -5.51 15.84
N VAL A 29 0.10 -5.53 16.90
CA VAL A 29 0.57 -5.92 18.24
C VAL A 29 1.01 -7.40 18.30
N PRO A 30 0.20 -8.39 17.88
CA PRO A 30 0.66 -9.77 17.87
C PRO A 30 1.81 -9.98 16.88
N PHE A 31 1.78 -9.29 15.73
CA PHE A 31 2.89 -9.32 14.78
C PHE A 31 4.19 -8.86 15.43
N LEU A 32 4.22 -7.68 16.07
CA LEU A 32 5.43 -7.17 16.73
C LEU A 32 5.85 -8.00 17.94
N ARG A 33 4.92 -8.63 18.67
CA ARG A 33 5.29 -9.55 19.75
C ARG A 33 6.02 -10.79 19.24
N PHE A 34 5.63 -11.30 18.09
CA PHE A 34 6.25 -12.47 17.47
C PHE A 34 7.51 -12.12 16.68
N ALA A 35 7.39 -11.19 15.73
CA ALA A 35 8.44 -10.80 14.78
C ALA A 35 9.43 -9.77 15.35
N GLY A 36 9.04 -8.97 16.35
CA GLY A 36 9.82 -7.86 16.88
C GLY A 36 11.26 -8.21 17.28
N PRO A 37 11.52 -9.33 17.99
CA PRO A 37 12.89 -9.73 18.32
C PRO A 37 13.78 -9.96 17.10
N PHE A 38 13.24 -10.48 16.00
CA PHE A 38 13.96 -10.74 14.75
C PHE A 38 14.18 -9.44 13.96
N LEU A 39 13.15 -8.59 13.92
CA LEU A 39 13.21 -7.29 13.26
C LEU A 39 14.21 -6.35 13.96
N ALA A 40 14.26 -6.36 15.29
CA ALA A 40 15.18 -5.54 16.07
C ALA A 40 16.65 -5.91 15.80
N GLN A 41 16.95 -7.20 15.63
CA GLN A 41 18.29 -7.68 15.27
C GLN A 41 18.69 -7.27 13.86
N SER A 42 17.73 -7.19 12.94
CA SER A 42 17.93 -6.82 11.54
C SER A 42 18.02 -5.29 11.32
N GLY A 43 17.71 -4.50 12.36
CA GLY A 43 17.82 -3.05 12.36
C GLY A 43 16.53 -2.32 11.96
N THR A 44 16.55 -0.99 12.10
CA THR A 44 15.35 -0.13 11.91
C THR A 44 14.77 -0.18 10.51
N GLY A 45 15.58 -0.46 9.49
CA GLY A 45 15.11 -0.63 8.12
C GLY A 45 14.20 -1.85 7.96
N ALA A 46 14.47 -2.95 8.67
CA ALA A 46 13.59 -4.12 8.67
C ALA A 46 12.24 -3.80 9.32
N ILE A 47 12.23 -3.04 10.42
CA ILE A 47 11.01 -2.58 11.08
C ILE A 47 10.19 -1.72 10.11
N ALA A 48 10.79 -0.72 9.46
CA ALA A 48 10.11 0.14 8.51
C ALA A 48 9.54 -0.65 7.32
N LEU A 49 10.34 -1.55 6.73
CA LEU A 49 9.92 -2.40 5.62
C LEU A 49 8.76 -3.32 6.00
N SER A 50 8.81 -3.90 7.20
CA SER A 50 7.74 -4.75 7.72
C SER A 50 6.43 -3.98 7.88
N GLY A 51 6.48 -2.74 8.39
CA GLY A 51 5.31 -1.88 8.53
C GLY A 51 4.65 -1.58 7.18
N VAL A 52 5.44 -1.21 6.17
CA VAL A 52 4.94 -0.99 4.81
C VAL A 52 4.38 -2.30 4.22
N GLY A 53 5.06 -3.43 4.45
CA GLY A 53 4.59 -4.75 4.03
C GLY A 53 3.22 -5.13 4.61
N VAL A 54 3.00 -4.88 5.91
CA VAL A 54 1.69 -5.09 6.56
C VAL A 54 0.61 -4.24 5.90
N ILE A 55 0.88 -2.97 5.61
CA ILE A 55 -0.10 -2.08 4.97
C ILE A 55 -0.52 -2.64 3.60
N TYR A 56 0.45 -3.01 2.75
CA TYR A 56 0.16 -3.59 1.43
C TYR A 56 -0.62 -4.91 1.54
N LEU A 57 -0.25 -5.76 2.51
CA LEU A 57 -0.92 -7.04 2.74
C LEU A 57 -2.37 -6.85 3.19
N LEU A 58 -2.62 -5.96 4.16
CA LEU A 58 -3.96 -5.65 4.63
C LEU A 58 -4.81 -4.99 3.54
N MET A 59 -4.25 -4.06 2.77
CA MET A 59 -4.91 -3.41 1.65
C MET A 59 -5.31 -4.43 0.59
N GLY A 60 -4.38 -5.29 0.17
CA GLY A 60 -4.64 -6.33 -0.82
C GLY A 60 -5.69 -7.33 -0.32
N LEU A 61 -5.66 -7.71 0.97
CA LEU A 61 -6.67 -8.58 1.57
C LEU A 61 -8.05 -7.92 1.57
N MET A 62 -8.14 -6.66 2.00
CA MET A 62 -9.39 -5.91 2.09
C MET A 62 -10.03 -5.71 0.71
N VAL A 63 -9.24 -5.27 -0.27
CA VAL A 63 -9.71 -5.08 -1.66
C VAL A 63 -10.07 -6.43 -2.29
N GLY A 64 -9.25 -7.45 -2.09
CA GLY A 64 -9.51 -8.79 -2.63
C GLY A 64 -10.79 -9.40 -2.08
N LEU A 65 -10.96 -9.43 -0.76
CA LEU A 65 -12.16 -9.96 -0.11
C LEU A 65 -13.41 -9.13 -0.45
N GLY A 66 -13.30 -7.80 -0.46
CA GLY A 66 -14.39 -6.91 -0.86
C GLY A 66 -14.85 -7.17 -2.31
N THR A 67 -13.90 -7.40 -3.21
CA THR A 67 -14.20 -7.69 -4.62
C THR A 67 -14.77 -9.10 -4.83
N LEU A 68 -14.37 -10.08 -4.01
CA LEU A 68 -14.92 -11.45 -4.06
C LEU A 68 -16.34 -11.54 -3.50
N MET A 69 -16.75 -10.60 -2.66
CA MET A 69 -18.08 -10.56 -2.03
C MET A 69 -18.81 -9.26 -2.36
N PRO A 70 -19.37 -9.08 -3.58
CA PRO A 70 -19.86 -7.78 -4.07
C PRO A 70 -20.94 -7.12 -3.18
N GLY A 71 -21.78 -7.93 -2.53
CA GLY A 71 -22.81 -7.46 -1.61
C GLY A 71 -22.23 -6.66 -0.42
N PRO A 72 -21.55 -7.31 0.54
CA PRO A 72 -20.90 -6.61 1.65
C PRO A 72 -19.70 -5.75 1.19
N GLY A 73 -19.03 -6.16 0.11
CA GLY A 73 -17.88 -5.48 -0.47
C GLY A 73 -18.18 -4.08 -0.96
N SER A 74 -19.37 -3.84 -1.54
CA SER A 74 -19.74 -2.51 -2.02
C SER A 74 -19.74 -1.46 -0.89
N LYS A 75 -20.17 -1.88 0.30
CA LYS A 75 -20.15 -1.05 1.52
C LYS A 75 -18.73 -0.91 2.10
N LEU A 76 -17.94 -1.99 2.09
CA LEU A 76 -16.58 -1.99 2.62
C LEU A 76 -15.65 -1.10 1.78
N LEU A 77 -15.74 -1.22 0.46
CA LEU A 77 -14.91 -0.49 -0.51
C LEU A 77 -15.49 0.87 -0.90
N ASN A 78 -16.66 1.23 -0.34
CA ASN A 78 -17.32 2.51 -0.56
C ASN A 78 -17.55 2.84 -2.06
N VAL A 79 -18.06 1.85 -2.79
CA VAL A 79 -18.43 1.99 -4.21
C VAL A 79 -19.95 2.12 -4.37
N ALA A 80 -20.40 2.65 -5.51
CA ALA A 80 -21.81 3.00 -5.75
C ALA A 80 -22.75 1.80 -5.65
N GLY A 81 -22.29 0.59 -5.99
CA GLY A 81 -23.08 -0.62 -5.87
C GLY A 81 -22.28 -1.90 -6.13
N PRO A 82 -22.90 -3.08 -5.90
CA PRO A 82 -22.28 -4.39 -6.16
C PRO A 82 -21.94 -4.64 -7.63
N ASP A 83 -22.70 -4.04 -8.55
CA ASP A 83 -22.51 -4.21 -10.00
C ASP A 83 -21.19 -3.57 -10.46
N ASP A 84 -20.81 -2.42 -9.90
CA ASP A 84 -19.53 -1.76 -10.17
C ASP A 84 -18.32 -2.65 -9.78
N LEU A 85 -18.43 -3.39 -8.67
CA LEU A 85 -17.42 -4.37 -8.29
C LEU A 85 -17.37 -5.56 -9.24
N THR A 86 -18.50 -5.91 -9.85
CA THR A 86 -18.61 -7.02 -10.79
C THR A 86 -17.98 -6.63 -12.13
N ASP A 87 -18.23 -5.40 -12.58
CA ASP A 87 -17.67 -4.84 -13.81
C ASP A 87 -16.15 -4.63 -13.69
N GLN A 88 -15.69 -4.08 -12.56
CA GLN A 88 -14.27 -3.83 -12.32
C GLN A 88 -13.53 -5.02 -11.69
N ARG A 89 -14.19 -6.18 -11.55
CA ARG A 89 -13.70 -7.34 -10.78
C ARG A 89 -12.30 -7.76 -11.18
N ARG A 90 -12.03 -7.85 -12.48
CA ARG A 90 -10.73 -8.28 -13.01
C ARG A 90 -9.61 -7.29 -12.69
N VAL A 91 -9.92 -6.00 -12.75
CA VAL A 91 -8.97 -4.92 -12.42
C VAL A 91 -8.68 -4.94 -10.92
N LEU A 92 -9.72 -4.92 -10.10
CA LEU A 92 -9.61 -4.89 -8.63
C LEU A 92 -8.92 -6.14 -8.08
N LEU A 93 -9.24 -7.34 -8.58
CA LEU A 93 -8.58 -8.57 -8.13
C LEU A 93 -7.11 -8.62 -8.51
N GLY A 94 -6.73 -8.15 -9.70
CA GLY A 94 -5.31 -8.10 -10.06
C GLY A 94 -4.53 -7.09 -9.21
N SER A 95 -5.10 -5.92 -8.93
CA SER A 95 -4.48 -4.94 -8.02
C SER A 95 -4.38 -5.46 -6.58
N ALA A 96 -5.42 -6.18 -6.12
CA ALA A 96 -5.42 -6.85 -4.82
C ALA A 96 -4.34 -7.94 -4.75
N ALA A 97 -4.22 -8.78 -5.78
CA ALA A 97 -3.20 -9.80 -5.87
C ALA A 97 -1.79 -9.18 -5.87
N ALA A 98 -1.54 -8.18 -6.72
CA ALA A 98 -0.27 -7.46 -6.75
C ALA A 98 0.10 -6.90 -5.35
N SER A 99 -0.86 -6.25 -4.69
CA SER A 99 -0.65 -5.67 -3.35
C SER A 99 -0.38 -6.74 -2.29
N LEU A 100 -1.10 -7.88 -2.33
CA LEU A 100 -0.87 -9.02 -1.45
C LEU A 100 0.54 -9.60 -1.61
N PHE A 101 0.96 -9.87 -2.85
CA PHE A 101 2.27 -10.44 -3.15
C PHE A 101 3.40 -9.47 -2.78
N VAL A 102 3.24 -8.17 -3.06
CA VAL A 102 4.19 -7.15 -2.61
C VAL A 102 4.26 -7.11 -1.09
N GLY A 103 3.13 -7.02 -0.39
CA GLY A 103 3.10 -6.99 1.07
C GLY A 103 3.77 -8.22 1.70
N ALA A 104 3.44 -9.42 1.20
CA ALA A 104 4.04 -10.68 1.64
C ALA A 104 5.55 -10.74 1.37
N ALA A 105 6.00 -10.28 0.20
CA ALA A 105 7.41 -10.25 -0.15
C ALA A 105 8.21 -9.26 0.71
N LEU A 106 7.67 -8.07 0.98
CA LEU A 106 8.31 -7.08 1.86
C LEU A 106 8.42 -7.61 3.30
N LEU A 107 7.40 -8.32 3.79
CA LEU A 107 7.45 -8.99 5.08
C LEU A 107 8.49 -10.11 5.12
N ALA A 108 8.48 -10.99 4.11
CA ALA A 108 9.45 -12.06 3.98
C ALA A 108 10.89 -11.52 3.97
N LEU A 109 11.14 -10.44 3.22
CA LEU A 109 12.43 -9.77 3.15
C LEU A 109 12.81 -9.07 4.45
N SER A 110 11.86 -8.47 5.16
CA SER A 110 12.12 -7.85 6.47
C SER A 110 12.51 -8.87 7.55
N LEU A 111 12.12 -10.13 7.37
CA LEU A 111 12.40 -11.24 8.26
C LEU A 111 13.54 -12.15 7.77
N ALA A 112 14.23 -11.76 6.70
CA ALA A 112 15.39 -12.47 6.17
C ALA A 112 16.71 -11.97 6.79
N GLY A 113 17.82 -12.63 6.48
CA GLY A 113 19.15 -12.29 6.96
C GLY A 113 19.69 -13.23 8.06
N PRO A 114 20.88 -12.93 8.62
CA PRO A 114 21.64 -13.89 9.45
C PRO A 114 20.93 -14.41 10.70
N ALA A 115 19.98 -13.65 11.25
CA ALA A 115 19.15 -14.02 12.39
C ALA A 115 17.65 -14.06 12.03
N GLY A 116 17.34 -14.12 10.73
CA GLY A 116 15.98 -14.04 10.20
C GLY A 116 15.18 -15.33 10.32
N LEU A 117 13.86 -15.21 10.34
CA LEU A 117 12.93 -16.35 10.30
C LEU A 117 12.78 -16.92 8.89
N VAL A 118 13.11 -16.13 7.87
CA VAL A 118 12.89 -16.47 6.47
C VAL A 118 14.22 -16.73 5.78
N PRO A 119 14.38 -17.86 5.08
CA PRO A 119 15.59 -18.10 4.28
C PRO A 119 15.78 -17.04 3.20
N ASP A 120 17.01 -16.55 3.03
CA ASP A 120 17.34 -15.47 2.10
C ASP A 120 16.88 -15.74 0.66
N GLY A 121 17.07 -16.98 0.18
CA GLY A 121 16.62 -17.39 -1.16
C GLY A 121 15.10 -17.33 -1.34
N LEU A 122 14.33 -17.64 -0.29
CA LEU A 122 12.88 -17.55 -0.32
C LEU A 122 12.44 -16.08 -0.35
N ALA A 123 13.05 -15.23 0.47
CA ALA A 123 12.73 -13.80 0.50
C ALA A 123 13.04 -13.11 -0.83
N LEU A 124 14.20 -13.39 -1.42
CA LEU A 124 14.58 -12.87 -2.74
C LEU A 124 13.66 -13.40 -3.85
N GLY A 125 13.34 -14.70 -3.84
CA GLY A 125 12.41 -15.30 -4.78
C GLY A 125 11.00 -14.70 -4.68
N ALA A 126 10.51 -14.47 -3.47
CA ALA A 126 9.22 -13.82 -3.23
C ALA A 126 9.20 -12.38 -3.75
N LEU A 127 10.26 -11.60 -3.52
CA LEU A 127 10.37 -10.24 -4.03
C LEU A 127 10.42 -10.19 -5.56
N ALA A 128 11.24 -11.05 -6.18
CA ALA A 128 11.33 -11.14 -7.63
C ALA A 128 9.98 -11.53 -8.26
N LEU A 129 9.28 -12.51 -7.65
CA LEU A 129 7.96 -12.93 -8.09
C LEU A 129 6.93 -11.80 -7.93
N ALA A 130 6.94 -11.07 -6.81
CA ALA A 130 6.03 -9.96 -6.59
C ALA A 130 6.20 -8.86 -7.65
N PHE A 131 7.44 -8.48 -7.96
CA PHE A 131 7.71 -7.51 -9.03
C PHE A 131 7.31 -8.02 -10.41
N LEU A 132 7.61 -9.28 -10.72
CA LEU A 132 7.17 -9.89 -11.97
C LEU A 132 5.64 -9.85 -12.09
N LEU A 133 4.91 -10.21 -11.03
CA LEU A 133 3.45 -10.16 -11.00
C LEU A 133 2.92 -8.74 -11.16
N CYS A 134 3.53 -7.74 -10.51
CA CYS A 134 3.14 -6.33 -10.71
C CYS A 134 3.26 -5.92 -12.17
N VAL A 135 4.38 -6.26 -12.83
CA VAL A 135 4.60 -5.95 -14.25
C VAL A 135 3.60 -6.68 -15.13
N VAL A 136 3.44 -8.00 -14.95
CA VAL A 136 2.54 -8.83 -15.75
C VAL A 136 1.09 -8.37 -15.59
N ILE A 137 0.62 -8.16 -14.35
CA ILE A 137 -0.73 -7.67 -14.08
C ILE A 137 -0.92 -6.28 -14.68
N GLY A 138 0.04 -5.37 -14.49
CA GLY A 138 -0.03 -4.02 -15.04
C GLY A 138 -0.13 -4.01 -16.57
N VAL A 139 0.69 -4.81 -17.26
CA VAL A 139 0.64 -4.93 -18.73
C VAL A 139 -0.69 -5.53 -19.20
N LEU A 140 -1.16 -6.59 -18.55
CA LEU A 140 -2.42 -7.25 -18.92
C LEU A 140 -3.63 -6.34 -18.67
N GLN A 141 -3.64 -5.58 -17.57
CA GLN A 141 -4.72 -4.68 -17.20
C GLN A 141 -4.69 -3.35 -17.95
N TRP A 142 -3.55 -2.96 -18.54
CA TRP A 142 -3.43 -1.68 -19.23
C TRP A 142 -4.51 -1.48 -20.30
N ARG A 143 -4.90 -2.55 -20.98
CA ARG A 143 -5.95 -2.53 -22.02
C ARG A 143 -7.37 -2.39 -21.45
N GLU A 144 -7.57 -2.81 -20.20
CA GLU A 144 -8.85 -2.74 -19.48
C GLU A 144 -9.04 -1.38 -18.80
N TYR A 145 -7.98 -0.59 -18.64
CA TYR A 145 -8.07 0.75 -18.08
C TYR A 145 -8.67 1.75 -19.07
N ASP A 146 -9.62 2.54 -18.58
CA ASP A 146 -10.08 3.75 -19.25
C ASP A 146 -9.00 4.86 -19.20
N GLU A 147 -9.31 6.01 -19.81
CA GLU A 147 -8.36 7.12 -19.85
C GLU A 147 -8.04 7.68 -18.47
N LEU A 148 -9.04 7.74 -17.58
CA LEU A 148 -8.89 8.25 -16.23
C LEU A 148 -7.90 7.38 -15.43
N MET A 149 -8.08 6.06 -15.47
CA MET A 149 -7.25 5.08 -14.77
C MET A 149 -5.82 5.05 -15.29
N ARG A 150 -5.61 5.06 -16.62
CA ARG A 150 -4.26 5.14 -17.20
C ARG A 150 -3.51 6.39 -16.79
N GLN A 151 -4.19 7.53 -16.82
CA GLN A 151 -3.59 8.80 -16.42
C GLN A 151 -3.29 8.80 -14.91
N MET A 152 -4.20 8.28 -14.08
CA MET A 152 -3.98 8.16 -12.64
C MET A 152 -2.80 7.23 -12.31
N SER A 153 -2.65 6.10 -13.01
CA SER A 153 -1.48 5.21 -12.83
C SER A 153 -0.17 5.91 -13.17
N THR A 154 -0.15 6.70 -14.25
CA THR A 154 1.04 7.45 -14.69
C THR A 154 1.37 8.59 -13.72
N ASP A 155 0.37 9.31 -13.24
CA ASP A 155 0.52 10.36 -12.22
C ASP A 155 1.04 9.79 -10.91
N CYS A 156 0.51 8.63 -10.47
CA CYS A 156 0.97 7.95 -9.27
C CYS A 156 2.46 7.62 -9.36
N GLY A 157 2.93 7.04 -10.47
CA GLY A 157 4.35 6.76 -10.70
C GLY A 157 5.20 8.04 -10.68
N SER A 158 4.72 9.11 -11.33
CA SER A 158 5.42 10.39 -11.39
C SER A 158 5.54 11.07 -10.01
N ILE A 159 4.44 11.09 -9.24
CA ILE A 159 4.41 11.67 -7.89
C ILE A 159 5.31 10.86 -6.96
N ALA A 160 5.24 9.52 -7.00
CA ALA A 160 6.09 8.66 -6.18
C ALA A 160 7.56 8.90 -6.47
N PHE A 161 7.93 9.01 -7.75
CA PHE A 161 9.30 9.35 -8.15
C PHE A 161 9.71 10.74 -7.66
N MET A 162 8.86 11.75 -7.82
CA MET A 162 9.12 13.12 -7.33
C MET A 162 9.22 13.20 -5.81
N MET A 163 8.61 12.28 -5.06
CA MET A 163 8.76 12.17 -3.61
C MET A 163 10.04 11.43 -3.22
N ALA A 164 10.30 10.28 -3.85
CA ALA A 164 11.41 9.41 -3.51
C ALA A 164 12.77 10.00 -3.91
N LEU A 165 12.85 10.63 -5.08
CA LEU A 165 14.09 11.20 -5.62
C LEU A 165 14.75 12.24 -4.69
N PRO A 166 14.07 13.29 -4.21
CA PRO A 166 14.70 14.25 -3.31
C PRO A 166 15.02 13.63 -1.95
N GLY A 167 14.15 12.76 -1.41
CA GLY A 167 14.39 12.10 -0.11
C GLY A 167 15.60 11.17 -0.14
N LEU A 168 15.60 10.20 -1.05
CA LEU A 168 16.68 9.23 -1.21
C LEU A 168 17.95 9.88 -1.78
N GLY A 169 17.81 10.85 -2.70
CA GLY A 169 18.93 11.56 -3.30
C GLY A 169 19.65 12.48 -2.31
N ALA A 170 18.90 13.27 -1.51
CA ALA A 170 19.49 14.10 -0.47
C ALA A 170 20.17 13.25 0.60
N TRP A 171 19.54 12.15 1.02
CA TRP A 171 20.18 11.22 1.95
C TRP A 171 21.46 10.64 1.34
N ALA A 172 21.41 10.12 0.11
CA ALA A 172 22.58 9.57 -0.57
C ALA A 172 23.74 10.58 -0.64
N ALA A 173 23.46 11.83 -0.98
CA ALA A 173 24.45 12.91 -1.00
C ALA A 173 25.03 13.18 0.41
N LEU A 174 24.19 13.29 1.43
CA LEU A 174 24.64 13.51 2.81
C LEU A 174 25.44 12.33 3.36
N ALA A 175 25.05 11.10 3.02
CA ALA A 175 25.75 9.87 3.43
C ALA A 175 27.13 9.79 2.76
N HIS A 176 27.22 10.13 1.47
CA HIS A 176 28.50 10.23 0.76
C HIS A 176 29.45 11.26 1.42
N LEU A 177 28.90 12.36 1.93
CA LEU A 177 29.64 13.40 2.66
C LEU A 177 29.88 13.07 4.15
N GLY A 178 29.48 11.89 4.63
CA GLY A 178 29.64 11.47 6.03
C GLY A 178 28.79 12.25 7.04
N ARG A 179 27.72 12.92 6.60
CA ARG A 179 26.84 13.75 7.46
C ARG A 179 25.70 12.98 8.11
N VAL A 180 25.33 11.84 7.53
CA VAL A 180 24.28 10.94 8.03
C VAL A 180 24.73 9.48 7.90
N PRO A 181 24.07 8.54 8.59
CA PRO A 181 24.41 7.13 8.49
C PRO A 181 24.34 6.60 7.05
N PRO A 182 25.15 5.58 6.73
CA PRO A 182 25.14 4.95 5.42
C PRO A 182 23.78 4.31 5.12
N PHE A 183 23.52 4.18 3.83
CA PHE A 183 22.27 3.68 3.28
C PHE A 183 21.99 2.26 3.78
N ALA A 184 20.93 2.06 4.56
CA ALA A 184 20.46 0.70 4.86
C ALA A 184 19.56 0.25 3.69
N PRO A 185 19.86 -0.86 3.00
CA PRO A 185 19.13 -1.27 1.79
C PRO A 185 17.62 -1.43 1.99
N LEU A 186 17.18 -1.84 3.18
CA LEU A 186 15.76 -2.03 3.49
C LEU A 186 15.00 -0.69 3.62
N TRP A 187 15.66 0.39 4.03
CA TRP A 187 15.04 1.72 4.09
C TRP A 187 14.63 2.23 2.71
N VAL A 188 15.39 1.86 1.68
CA VAL A 188 15.15 2.22 0.28
C VAL A 188 13.86 1.61 -0.22
N LEU A 189 13.73 0.30 0.01
CA LEU A 189 12.56 -0.46 -0.40
C LEU A 189 11.32 0.03 0.37
N ALA A 190 11.47 0.28 1.68
CA ALA A 190 10.39 0.83 2.50
C ALA A 190 9.97 2.22 2.01
N ALA A 191 10.92 3.13 1.75
CA ALA A 191 10.65 4.48 1.29
C ALA A 191 10.00 4.49 -0.10
N MET A 192 10.48 3.67 -1.03
CA MET A 192 9.92 3.60 -2.39
C MET A 192 8.49 3.02 -2.39
N ALA A 193 8.27 1.93 -1.65
CA ALA A 193 6.94 1.34 -1.51
C ALA A 193 5.97 2.29 -0.79
N LEU A 194 6.41 2.98 0.26
CA LEU A 194 5.60 3.99 0.95
C LEU A 194 5.31 5.20 0.05
N ALA A 195 6.27 5.65 -0.76
CA ALA A 195 6.07 6.75 -1.70
C ALA A 195 5.01 6.39 -2.75
N LEU A 196 5.02 5.17 -3.29
CA LEU A 196 3.97 4.69 -4.20
C LEU A 196 2.59 4.68 -3.54
N LEU A 197 2.51 4.21 -2.29
CA LEU A 197 1.26 4.19 -1.53
C LEU A 197 0.73 5.60 -1.27
N ILE A 198 1.57 6.53 -0.85
CA ILE A 198 1.16 7.93 -0.64
C ILE A 198 0.77 8.57 -1.97
N ALA A 199 1.55 8.33 -3.03
CA ALA A 199 1.28 8.85 -4.36
C ALA A 199 -0.07 8.39 -4.91
N SER A 200 -0.52 7.17 -4.63
CA SER A 200 -1.85 6.71 -5.07
C SER A 200 -2.98 7.51 -4.41
N PHE A 201 -2.86 7.85 -3.11
CA PHE A 201 -3.84 8.71 -2.45
C PHE A 201 -3.80 10.14 -2.98
N ILE A 202 -2.61 10.69 -3.20
CA ILE A 202 -2.47 12.04 -3.76
C ILE A 202 -3.07 12.09 -5.18
N ALA A 203 -2.76 11.12 -6.03
CA ALA A 203 -3.28 11.05 -7.40
C ALA A 203 -4.80 10.92 -7.43
N ALA A 204 -5.39 10.05 -6.59
CA ALA A 204 -6.83 9.90 -6.46
C ALA A 204 -7.49 11.18 -5.91
N GLY A 205 -6.88 11.82 -4.91
CA GLY A 205 -7.37 13.05 -4.30
C GLY A 205 -7.38 14.23 -5.27
N ARG A 206 -6.34 14.40 -6.09
CA ARG A 206 -6.27 15.44 -7.14
C ARG A 206 -7.37 15.33 -8.19
N ARG A 207 -8.00 14.16 -8.30
CA ARG A 207 -9.11 13.86 -9.23
C ARG A 207 -10.48 13.85 -8.54
N GLY A 208 -10.55 14.21 -7.26
CA GLY A 208 -11.81 14.28 -6.51
C GLY A 208 -12.38 12.91 -6.09
N LEU A 209 -11.60 11.83 -6.16
CA LEU A 209 -12.11 10.47 -5.90
C LEU A 209 -12.19 10.11 -4.40
N LEU A 210 -11.65 10.94 -3.50
CA LEU A 210 -11.57 10.64 -2.06
C LEU A 210 -12.74 11.18 -1.23
N ILE A 211 -13.50 12.14 -1.76
CA ILE A 211 -14.64 12.76 -1.07
C ILE A 211 -15.85 12.55 -1.98
N GLN A 212 -16.79 11.71 -1.53
CA GLN A 212 -18.10 11.61 -2.14
C GLN A 212 -19.01 12.61 -1.44
N ASP A 213 -19.61 13.53 -2.20
CA ASP A 213 -20.66 14.39 -1.66
C ASP A 213 -21.86 13.51 -1.24
N PRO A 214 -22.44 13.73 -0.05
CA PRO A 214 -23.63 13.00 0.35
C PRO A 214 -24.82 13.45 -0.50
N ASP A 215 -25.38 12.52 -1.29
CA ASP A 215 -26.69 12.66 -1.93
C ASP A 215 -27.84 12.69 -0.90
#